data_AF-A0A9E5EDD6-F1
#
_entry.id   AF-A0A9E5EDD6-F1
#
_cell.length_a   1.000
_cell.length_b   1.000
_cell.length_c   1.000
_cell.angle_alpha   90.00
_cell.angle_beta   90.00
_cell.angle_gamma   90.00
#
_symmetry.space_group_name_H-M   'P 1'
#
loop_
_entity.id
_entity.type
_entity.pdbx_description
1 polymer ?
#
loop_
_entity_poly.entity_id
_entity_poly.type
_entity_poly.pdbx_seq_one_letter_code
_entity_poly.pdbx_strand_id
1 'polypeptide(L)' 'MDMLFVDITNIPEAEIGAYVEMWGNQVSVDDVAHSAETISYELLCAVAPRVPLKVVA' A
#
# COMPACT_ATOMS: atom_id res chain seq x y z
N MET A 1 -3.15 -12.00 10.05
CA MET A 1 -4.16 -11.19 9.34
C MET A 1 -3.46 -10.64 8.11
N ASP A 2 -3.97 -10.95 6.93
CA ASP A 2 -3.15 -11.05 5.70
C ASP A 2 -3.89 -10.56 4.45
N MET A 3 -5.11 -10.03 4.61
CA MET A 3 -5.96 -9.60 3.51
C MET A 3 -6.59 -8.24 3.83
N LEU A 4 -6.78 -7.45 2.78
CA LEU A 4 -7.52 -6.20 2.77
C LEU A 4 -8.50 -6.22 1.59
N PHE A 5 -9.55 -5.41 1.66
CA PHE A 5 -10.54 -5.31 0.59
C PHE A 5 -10.51 -3.91 -0.01
N VAL A 6 -10.65 -3.84 -1.32
CA VAL A 6 -10.78 -2.60 -2.09
C VAL A 6 -11.96 -2.73 -3.03
N ASP A 7 -12.70 -1.64 -3.23
CA ASP A 7 -13.77 -1.57 -4.22
C ASP A 7 -13.17 -1.27 -5.60
N ILE A 8 -13.38 -2.20 -6.54
CA ILE A 8 -12.90 -2.11 -7.92
C ILE A 8 -14.05 -1.97 -8.93
N THR A 9 -15.26 -1.66 -8.48
CA THR A 9 -16.48 -1.61 -9.32
C THR A 9 -16.29 -0.77 -10.60
N ASN A 10 -15.48 0.28 -10.53
CA ASN A 10 -15.22 1.21 -11.64
C ASN A 10 -13.87 0.99 -12.36
N ILE A 11 -13.21 -0.16 -12.15
CA ILE A 11 -11.91 -0.50 -12.75
C ILE A 11 -12.04 -1.84 -13.49
N PRO A 12 -12.65 -1.87 -14.68
CA PRO A 12 -12.94 -3.12 -15.40
C PRO A 12 -11.70 -3.88 -15.86
N GLU A 13 -10.55 -3.22 -15.97
CA GLU A 13 -9.25 -3.80 -16.29
C GLU A 13 -8.55 -4.47 -15.11
N ALA A 14 -9.09 -4.38 -13.89
CA ALA A 14 -8.52 -5.03 -12.72
C ALA A 14 -8.80 -6.55 -12.76
N GLU A 15 -7.74 -7.32 -12.98
CA GLU A 15 -7.79 -8.79 -13.02
C GLU A 15 -7.01 -9.43 -11.87
N ILE A 16 -7.16 -10.75 -11.69
CA ILE A 16 -6.38 -11.51 -10.70
C ILE A 16 -4.90 -11.39 -11.04
N GLY A 17 -4.10 -10.98 -10.06
CA GLY A 17 -2.67 -10.74 -10.23
C GLY A 17 -2.32 -9.32 -10.67
N ALA A 18 -3.30 -8.44 -10.82
CA ALA A 18 -3.06 -7.01 -11.03
C ALA A 18 -2.16 -6.44 -9.91
N TYR A 19 -1.24 -5.56 -10.30
CA TYR A 19 -0.35 -4.90 -9.37
C TYR A 19 -1.12 -3.90 -8.50
N VAL A 20 -0.85 -3.91 -7.20
CA VAL A 20 -1.44 -2.98 -6.23
C VAL A 20 -0.32 -2.19 -5.56
N GLU A 21 -0.46 -0.87 -5.57
CA GLU A 21 0.44 0.05 -4.88
C GLU A 21 -0.24 0.57 -3.61
N MET A 22 0.31 0.24 -2.43
CA MET A 22 -0.20 0.76 -1.16
C MET A 22 0.25 2.20 -0.91
N TRP A 23 1.54 2.45 -1.15
CA TRP A 23 2.19 3.76 -1.22
C TRP A 23 3.49 3.62 -2.03
N GLY A 24 3.91 4.67 -2.71
CA GLY A 24 5.05 4.63 -3.63
C GLY A 24 5.11 5.84 -4.58
N ASN A 25 5.26 5.55 -5.86
CA ASN A 25 5.44 6.56 -6.90
C ASN A 25 4.13 7.28 -7.28
N GLN A 26 2.99 6.58 -7.22
CA GLN A 26 1.68 7.14 -7.58
C GLN A 26 0.90 7.58 -6.34
N VAL A 27 1.11 6.91 -5.21
CA VAL A 27 0.37 7.17 -3.96
C VAL A 27 1.35 7.65 -2.90
N SER A 28 1.20 8.89 -2.43
CA SER A 28 2.03 9.43 -1.36
C SER A 28 1.74 8.71 -0.04
N VAL A 29 2.80 8.36 0.70
CA VAL A 29 2.66 7.78 2.05
C VAL A 29 2.01 8.77 3.03
N ASP A 30 2.20 10.07 2.82
CA ASP A 30 1.59 11.12 3.66
C ASP A 30 0.07 11.15 3.52
N ASP A 31 -0.45 10.97 2.30
CA ASP A 31 -1.89 10.95 2.04
C ASP A 31 -2.56 9.72 2.66
N VAL A 32 -1.87 8.57 2.61
CA VAL A 32 -2.32 7.33 3.25
C VAL A 32 -2.32 7.47 4.76
N ALA A 33 -1.25 8.02 5.34
CA ALA A 33 -1.14 8.24 6.77
C ALA A 33 -2.24 9.18 7.28
N HIS A 34 -2.48 10.29 6.56
CA HIS A 34 -3.56 11.22 6.88
C HIS A 34 -4.93 10.53 6.86
N SER A 35 -5.20 9.71 5.84
CA SER A 35 -6.45 8.94 5.73
C SER A 35 -6.61 7.88 6.83
N ALA A 36 -5.49 7.38 7.35
CA ALA A 36 -5.43 6.43 8.46
C ALA A 36 -5.31 7.10 9.84
N GLU A 37 -5.49 8.42 9.92
CA GLU A 37 -5.39 9.23 11.15
C GLU A 37 -4.04 9.05 11.89
N THR A 38 -2.96 8.89 11.14
CA THR A 38 -1.59 8.73 11.67
C THR A 38 -0.59 9.59 10.88
N ILE A 39 0.71 9.39 11.14
CA ILE A 39 1.83 10.00 10.45
C ILE A 39 2.60 8.95 9.65
N SER A 40 3.24 9.40 8.58
CA SER A 40 3.98 8.55 7.63
C SER A 40 5.09 7.74 8.28
N TYR A 41 5.69 8.27 9.34
CA TYR A 41 6.72 7.58 10.11
C TYR A 41 6.21 6.27 10.70
N GLU A 42 4.96 6.23 11.19
CA GLU A 42 4.37 5.00 11.72
C GLU A 42 4.21 3.96 10.61
N LEU A 43 3.70 4.35 9.44
CA LEU A 43 3.54 3.43 8.30
C LEU A 43 4.88 2.87 7.82
N LEU A 44 5.91 3.72 7.72
CA LEU A 44 7.24 3.32 7.24
C LEU A 44 7.98 2.44 8.25
N CYS A 45 7.86 2.73 9.55
CA CYS A 45 8.57 1.98 10.59
C CYS A 45 7.81 0.74 11.07
N ALA A 46 6.49 0.65 10.87
CA ALA A 46 5.67 -0.49 11.27
C ALA A 46 5.58 -1.59 10.20
N VAL A 47 6.43 -1.58 9.17
CA VAL A 47 6.50 -2.66 8.18
C VAL A 47 6.98 -3.95 8.87
N ALA A 48 6.10 -4.94 8.93
CA ALA A 48 6.38 -6.20 9.63
C ALA A 48 7.49 -7.02 8.94
N PRO A 49 8.30 -7.79 9.68
CA PRO A 49 9.42 -8.59 9.13
C PRO A 49 9.05 -9.60 8.03
N ARG A 50 7.77 -9.93 7.89
CA ARG A 50 7.26 -10.82 6.84
C ARG A 50 7.26 -10.22 5.44
N VAL A 51 7.38 -8.89 5.32
CA VAL A 51 7.38 -8.20 4.03
C VAL A 51 8.79 -8.24 3.45
N PRO A 52 9.00 -8.86 2.27
CA PRO A 52 10.32 -8.92 1.65
C PRO A 52 10.82 -7.53 1.25
N LEU A 53 12.07 -7.22 1.60
CA LEU A 53 12.74 -5.98 1.20
C LEU A 53 13.63 -6.24 -0.01
N LYS A 54 13.49 -5.40 -1.04
CA LYS A 54 14.36 -5.40 -2.23
C LYS A 54 15.04 -4.04 -2.33
N VAL A 55 16.36 -4.04 -2.30
CA VAL A 55 17.18 -2.84 -2.54
C VAL A 55 17.46 -2.76 -4.03
N VAL A 56 17.09 -1.65 -4.66
CA VAL A 56 17.34 -1.35 -6.07
C VAL A 56 18.37 -0.23 -6.12
N ALA A 57 19.42 -0.42 -6.91
CA ALA A 57 20.52 0.53 -7.08
C ALA A 57 20.21 1.57 -8.17
#